data_AF-A0A1C4ESW0-F1
#
_entry.id   AF-A0A1C4ESW0-F1
#
_cell.length_a   1.000
_cell.length_b   1.000
_cell.length_c   1.000
_cell.angle_alpha   90.00
_cell.angle_beta   90.00
_cell.angle_gamma   90.00
#
_symmetry.space_group_name_H-M   'P 1'
#
loop_
_entity.id
_entity.type
_entity.pdbx_description
1 polymer ?
#
loop_
_entity_poly.entity_id
_entity_poly.type
_entity_poly.pdbx_seq_one_letter_code
_entity_poly.pdbx_strand_id
1 'polypeptide(L)'
;MGSTLDVLQDAITLLIEIRDWMYVVPKTESRGFSIGKEYWFNYEDFKMFRTPDEVGIAVKNDTGNFEHFSYSEFLSFFDRK
;
A
#
# COMPACT_ATOMS: atom_id res chain seq x y z
N MET A 1 24.09 -6.61 -9.01
CA MET A 1 23.30 -6.82 -7.78
C MET A 1 22.43 -5.59 -7.62
N GLY A 2 21.11 -5.73 -7.80
CA GLY A 2 20.18 -4.61 -7.59
C GLY A 2 20.18 -4.20 -6.12
N SER A 3 20.02 -2.91 -5.85
CA SER A 3 19.90 -2.43 -4.48
C SER A 3 18.63 -3.02 -3.85
N THR A 4 18.56 -3.15 -2.52
CA THR A 4 17.35 -3.66 -1.82
C THR A 4 16.07 -2.91 -2.23
N LEU A 5 16.19 -1.61 -2.55
CA LEU A 5 15.09 -0.78 -3.02
C LEU A 5 14.59 -1.20 -4.41
N ASP A 6 15.48 -1.67 -5.30
CA ASP A 6 15.09 -2.14 -6.63
C ASP A 6 14.28 -3.44 -6.52
N VAL A 7 14.68 -4.36 -5.64
CA VAL A 7 13.92 -5.59 -5.38
C VAL A 7 12.54 -5.29 -4.76
N LEU A 8 12.46 -4.31 -3.86
CA LEU A 8 11.18 -3.88 -3.28
C LEU A 8 10.27 -3.21 -4.33
N GLN A 9 10.85 -2.38 -5.19
CA GLN A 9 10.10 -1.77 -6.29
C GLN A 9 9.56 -2.85 -7.22
N ASP A 10 10.39 -3.79 -7.67
CA ASP A 10 9.96 -4.89 -8.55
C ASP A 10 8.84 -5.72 -7.90
N ALA A 11 8.92 -5.98 -6.60
CA ALA A 11 7.88 -6.72 -5.87
C ALA A 11 6.55 -5.95 -5.80
N ILE A 12 6.58 -4.62 -5.58
CA ILE A 12 5.38 -3.81 -5.56
C ILE A 12 4.81 -3.66 -6.97
N THR A 13 5.65 -3.42 -7.99
CA THR A 13 5.24 -3.38 -9.39
C THR A 13 4.57 -4.68 -9.80
N LEU A 14 5.15 -5.83 -9.48
CA LEU A 14 4.55 -7.13 -9.76
C LEU A 14 3.19 -7.31 -9.07
N LEU A 15 3.07 -6.87 -7.82
CA LEU A 15 1.79 -6.91 -7.10
C LEU A 15 0.72 -6.06 -7.78
N ILE A 16 1.09 -4.86 -8.26
CA ILE A 16 0.19 -3.96 -8.98
C ILE A 16 -0.19 -4.55 -10.34
N GLU A 17 0.78 -5.03 -11.12
CA GLU A 17 0.56 -5.50 -12.49
C GLU A 17 -0.23 -6.82 -12.54
N ILE A 18 -0.10 -7.68 -11.52
CA ILE A 18 -0.86 -8.95 -11.45
C ILE A 18 -2.26 -8.74 -10.87
N ARG A 19 -2.44 -7.75 -9.98
CA ARG A 19 -3.70 -7.51 -9.28
C ARG A 19 -4.23 -6.13 -9.64
N ASP A 20 -5.22 -6.09 -10.54
CA ASP A 20 -5.98 -4.88 -10.87
C ASP A 20 -6.64 -4.21 -9.65
N TRP A 21 -6.74 -4.95 -8.54
CA TRP A 21 -7.29 -4.49 -7.27
C TRP A 21 -6.68 -5.24 -6.08
N MET A 22 -6.63 -4.57 -4.92
CA MET A 22 -6.24 -5.15 -3.64
C MET A 22 -7.33 -4.93 -2.61
N TYR A 23 -7.68 -5.99 -1.89
CA TYR A 23 -8.68 -5.97 -0.85
C TYR A 23 -8.04 -6.19 0.52
N VAL A 24 -8.24 -5.24 1.42
CA VAL A 24 -7.61 -5.22 2.73
C VAL A 24 -8.53 -4.68 3.81
N VAL A 25 -8.28 -5.10 5.05
CA VAL A 25 -8.95 -4.59 6.25
C VAL A 25 -7.89 -4.06 7.23
N PRO A 26 -8.01 -2.83 7.74
CA PRO A 26 -7.04 -2.30 8.69
C PRO A 26 -7.16 -3.01 10.04
N LYS A 27 -6.02 -3.26 10.67
CA LYS A 27 -5.96 -3.87 12.03
C LYS A 27 -6.26 -2.87 13.14
N THR A 28 -6.10 -1.57 12.87
CA THR A 28 -6.27 -0.49 13.85
C THR A 28 -7.00 0.71 13.22
N GLU A 29 -7.73 1.47 14.03
CA GLU A 29 -8.34 2.74 13.59
C GLU A 29 -7.26 3.83 13.59
N SER A 30 -6.63 4.08 12.45
CA SER A 30 -5.54 5.06 12.33
C SER A 30 -5.40 5.58 10.91
N ARG A 31 -4.76 6.75 10.75
CA ARG A 31 -4.49 7.38 9.45
C ARG A 31 -5.76 7.56 8.59
N GLY A 32 -6.91 7.76 9.24
CA GLY A 32 -8.20 7.88 8.55
C GLY A 32 -8.74 6.56 7.97
N PHE A 33 -8.24 5.41 8.45
CA PHE A 33 -8.82 4.09 8.20
C PHE A 33 -9.58 3.60 9.44
N SER A 34 -10.73 2.97 9.23
CA SER A 34 -11.60 2.41 10.27
C SER A 34 -11.62 0.88 10.20
N ILE A 35 -11.51 0.23 11.35
CA ILE A 35 -11.64 -1.24 11.48
C ILE A 35 -13.07 -1.63 11.10
N GLY A 36 -13.22 -2.82 10.49
CA GLY A 36 -14.53 -3.33 10.08
C GLY A 36 -15.06 -2.72 8.78
N LYS A 37 -14.34 -1.74 8.21
CA LYS A 37 -14.51 -1.33 6.82
C LYS A 37 -13.53 -2.10 5.93
N GLU A 38 -14.03 -2.48 4.76
CA GLU A 38 -13.25 -3.19 3.77
C GLU A 38 -12.79 -2.20 2.70
N TYR A 39 -11.49 -2.18 2.44
CA TYR A 39 -10.88 -1.25 1.49
C TYR A 39 -10.50 -2.00 0.22
N TRP A 40 -10.99 -1.47 -0.89
CA TRP A 40 -10.66 -1.91 -2.23
C TRP A 40 -9.83 -0.81 -2.88
N PHE A 41 -8.55 -1.08 -3.10
CA PHE A 41 -7.67 -0.18 -3.83
C PHE A 41 -7.51 -0.71 -5.25
N ASN A 42 -7.97 0.05 -6.24
CA ASN A 42 -7.63 -0.18 -7.64
C ASN A 42 -6.29 0.52 -7.98
N TYR A 43 -5.82 0.38 -9.22
CA TYR A 43 -4.59 1.03 -9.69
C TYR A 43 -4.60 2.56 -9.53
N GLU A 44 -5.76 3.23 -9.62
CA GLU A 44 -5.86 4.69 -9.50
C GLU A 44 -5.76 5.17 -8.03
N ASP A 45 -6.23 4.34 -7.11
CA ASP A 45 -6.22 4.58 -5.66
C ASP A 45 -4.97 4.03 -4.96
N PHE A 46 -4.07 3.38 -5.71
CA PHE A 46 -2.81 2.80 -5.24
C PHE A 46 -1.62 3.40 -5.99
N LYS A 47 -0.82 4.23 -5.31
CA LYS A 47 0.35 4.86 -5.93
C LYS A 47 1.62 4.39 -5.27
N MET A 48 2.56 3.87 -6.06
CA MET A 48 3.93 3.72 -5.54
C MET A 48 4.58 5.09 -5.40
N PHE A 49 5.41 5.23 -4.37
CA PHE A 49 6.37 6.32 -4.31
C PHE A 49 7.76 5.77 -4.05
N ARG A 50 8.76 6.45 -4.60
CA ARG A 50 10.17 6.15 -4.40
C ARG A 50 10.90 7.42 -4.00
N THR A 51 11.60 7.36 -2.89
CA THR A 51 12.61 8.34 -2.48
C THR A 51 14.00 7.69 -2.64
N PRO A 52 15.10 8.45 -2.50
CA PRO A 52 16.44 7.85 -2.49
C PRO A 52 16.63 6.77 -1.42
N ASP A 53 15.87 6.85 -0.32
CA ASP A 53 16.05 6.01 0.86
C ASP A 53 14.92 4.97 1.06
N GLU A 54 13.80 5.11 0.34
CA GLU A 54 12.59 4.30 0.59
C GLU A 54 11.77 4.05 -0.69
N VAL A 55 11.11 2.88 -0.74
CA VAL A 55 10.02 2.60 -1.66
C VAL A 55 8.79 2.22 -0.85
N GLY A 56 7.65 2.82 -1.19
CA GLY A 56 6.40 2.63 -0.46
C GLY A 56 5.15 2.73 -1.31
N ILE A 57 4.03 2.68 -0.62
CA ILE A 57 2.67 2.64 -1.16
C ILE A 57 1.89 3.80 -0.56
N ALA A 58 1.19 4.56 -1.41
CA ALA A 58 0.21 5.54 -1.02
C ALA A 58 -1.20 5.05 -1.36
N VAL A 59 -2.10 5.04 -0.38
CA VAL A 59 -3.50 4.64 -0.55
C VAL A 59 -4.46 5.66 0.02
N LYS A 60 -5.65 5.79 -0.59
CA LYS A 60 -6.64 6.78 -0.19
C LYS A 60 -7.47 6.33 1.01
N ASN A 61 -7.53 7.14 2.05
CA ASN A 61 -8.29 6.86 3.27
C ASN A 61 -9.75 7.35 3.19
N ASP A 62 -10.51 7.18 4.28
CA ASP A 62 -11.94 7.52 4.33
C ASP A 62 -12.24 9.02 4.14
N THR A 63 -11.25 9.85 4.47
CA THR A 63 -11.34 11.31 4.31
C THR A 63 -10.95 11.78 2.91
N GLY A 64 -10.56 10.85 2.04
CA GLY A 64 -10.11 11.14 0.68
C GLY A 64 -8.65 11.58 0.58
N ASN A 65 -7.89 11.50 1.67
CA ASN A 65 -6.47 11.84 1.69
C ASN A 65 -5.62 10.61 1.36
N PHE A 66 -4.49 10.82 0.67
CA PHE A 66 -3.52 9.75 0.44
C PHE A 66 -2.60 9.59 1.65
N GLU A 67 -2.56 8.37 2.17
CA GLU A 67 -1.70 7.96 3.27
C GLU A 67 -0.55 7.14 2.72
N HIS A 68 0.67 7.49 3.12
CA HIS A 68 1.89 6.83 2.68
C HIS A 68 2.30 5.76 3.70
N PHE A 69 2.73 4.62 3.18
CA PHE A 69 3.21 3.48 3.94
C PHE A 69 4.49 2.97 3.30
N SER A 70 5.48 2.57 4.10
CA SER A 70 6.49 1.65 3.58
C SER A 70 5.82 0.33 3.18
N TYR A 71 6.43 -0.46 2.29
CA TYR A 71 5.88 -1.76 1.93
C TYR A 71 5.61 -2.65 3.15
N SER A 72 6.57 -2.73 4.06
CA SER A 72 6.47 -3.53 5.29
C SER A 72 5.39 -2.99 6.25
N GLU A 73 5.25 -1.67 6.35
CA GLU A 73 4.22 -1.03 7.16
C GLU A 73 2.84 -1.33 6.60
N PHE A 74 2.67 -1.25 5.28
CA PHE A 74 1.42 -1.58 4.61
C PHE A 74 0.98 -3.02 4.93
N LEU A 75 1.88 -3.99 4.79
CA LEU A 75 1.61 -5.41 5.14
C LEU A 75 1.30 -5.62 6.62
N SER A 76 1.87 -4.80 7.49
CA SER A 76 1.67 -4.91 8.93
C SER A 76 0.35 -4.30 9.35
N PHE A 77 -0.01 -3.16 8.77
CA PHE A 77 -1.20 -2.38 9.08
C PHE A 77 -2.49 -3.02 8.55
N PHE A 78 -2.42 -3.61 7.36
CA PHE A 78 -3.55 -4.24 6.70
C PHE A 78 -3.48 -5.76 6.78
N ASP A 79 -4.61 -6.39 7.11
CA ASP A 79 -4.81 -7.80 6.82
C ASP A 79 -5.31 -7.97 5.39
N ARG A 80 -4.66 -8.89 4.68
CA ARG A 80 -5.10 -9.36 3.37
C ARG A 80 -6.11 -10.47 3.61
N LYS A 81 -7.32 -10.31 3.08
CA LYS A 81 -8.33 -11.36 3.04
C LYS A 81 -8.31 -12.10 1.71
#